data_AF-A0A3G8X660-F1
#
_entry.id   AF-A0A3G8X660-F1
#
_cell.length_a   1.000
_cell.length_b   1.000
_cell.length_c   1.000
_cell.angle_alpha   90.00
_cell.angle_beta   90.00
_cell.angle_gamma   90.00
#
_symmetry.space_group_name_H-M   'P 1'
#
loop_
_entity.id
_entity.type
_entity.pdbx_description
1 polymer ?
#
loop_
_entity_poly.entity_id
_entity_poly.type
_entity_poly.pdbx_seq_one_letter_code
_entity_poly.pdbx_strand_id
1 'polypeptide(L)'
;MLSHSVKYAALTLLLLLFSKVNAQDPKYPSEITVSQQGNGNYKTIQEAINSIRDLGEKEVTINIKNGIYREKIVIPSWKTKVKLIGESKDQTIITNNDYSGKVVANGLDAFGLAKMSTYTSYTVLIQGNDVTLENLSIVNSAGRVGQAVALQVEGDRFVAKHCNIHGNQDTLYAATAYSRQFYQDCFIEGTTDFIFGKATAVFQNCTVKNLSDSYLTAASTSKNQPYGFVFLNCKIVADSAVKKAYLGRPWRPYAKTVFINCDLGKHIVPEGWNPWKGDKMFPDKEQTTFYAEFKSSGPGASPKTRLSWTKQLSGKEAKTYTLKNILGGTDQWTPLKNN
;
A
#
# COMPACT_ATOMS: atom_id res chain seq x y z
N MET A 1 2.23 18.80 -82.36
CA MET A 1 1.69 17.70 -81.53
C MET A 1 2.35 17.74 -80.16
N LEU A 2 1.88 18.61 -79.28
CA LEU A 2 2.36 18.74 -77.90
C LEU A 2 1.16 19.21 -77.09
N SER A 3 0.27 18.29 -76.76
CA SER A 3 -0.90 18.59 -75.95
C SER A 3 -1.22 17.39 -75.07
N HIS A 4 -1.55 17.70 -73.81
CA HIS A 4 -2.37 16.93 -72.87
C HIS A 4 -1.70 16.16 -71.71
N SER A 5 -0.39 15.95 -71.66
CA SER A 5 0.21 15.14 -70.58
C SER A 5 0.71 15.89 -69.33
N VAL A 6 0.78 17.23 -69.34
CA VAL A 6 1.41 17.98 -68.21
C VAL A 6 0.39 18.63 -67.26
N LYS A 7 -0.89 18.75 -67.63
CA LYS A 7 -1.90 19.46 -66.81
C LYS A 7 -2.57 18.60 -65.73
N TYR A 8 -2.46 17.28 -65.79
CA TYR A 8 -3.05 16.39 -64.77
C TYR A 8 -2.07 16.00 -63.66
N ALA A 9 -0.76 16.07 -63.88
CA ALA A 9 0.24 15.76 -62.85
C ALA A 9 0.34 16.85 -61.76
N ALA A 10 0.04 18.10 -62.10
CA ALA A 10 0.04 19.20 -61.13
C ALA A 10 -1.22 19.24 -60.25
N LEU A 11 -2.32 18.62 -60.69
CA LEU A 11 -3.59 18.64 -59.94
C LEU A 11 -3.66 17.50 -58.90
N THR A 12 -3.01 16.36 -59.13
CA THR A 12 -2.88 15.28 -58.14
C THR A 12 -1.84 15.58 -57.06
N LEU A 13 -0.85 16.44 -57.31
CA LEU A 13 0.15 16.82 -56.31
C LEU A 13 -0.34 17.93 -55.36
N LEU A 14 -1.34 18.73 -55.76
CA LEU A 14 -1.90 19.80 -54.93
C LEU A 14 -2.99 19.33 -53.95
N LEU A 15 -3.58 18.16 -54.18
CA LEU A 15 -4.60 17.56 -53.30
C LEU A 15 -3.99 16.77 -52.12
N LEU A 16 -2.68 16.56 -52.10
CA LEU A 16 -1.97 15.88 -51.00
C LEU A 16 -1.38 16.86 -49.95
N LEU A 17 -1.48 18.17 -50.16
CA LEU A 17 -0.83 19.18 -49.30
C LEU A 17 -1.75 19.82 -48.23
N PHE A 18 -3.02 19.41 -48.15
CA PHE A 18 -3.96 19.92 -47.14
C PHE A 18 -4.64 18.84 -46.30
N SER A 19 -4.05 17.65 -46.23
CA SER A 19 -4.28 16.77 -45.09
C SER A 19 -3.58 17.38 -43.88
N LYS A 20 -4.16 18.45 -43.31
CA LYS A 20 -3.89 18.78 -41.91
C LYS A 20 -4.37 17.58 -41.10
N VAL A 21 -3.48 16.61 -40.92
CA VAL A 21 -3.56 15.66 -39.83
C VAL A 21 -3.39 16.52 -38.58
N ASN A 22 -4.49 17.16 -38.16
CA ASN A 22 -4.64 17.56 -36.79
C ASN A 22 -4.66 16.22 -36.04
N ALA A 23 -3.47 15.74 -35.65
CA ALA A 23 -3.38 14.90 -34.48
C ALA A 23 -4.00 15.76 -33.37
N GLN A 24 -5.29 15.56 -33.12
CA GLN A 24 -5.91 16.10 -31.92
C GLN A 24 -5.05 15.57 -30.79
N ASP A 25 -4.35 16.46 -30.09
CA ASP A 25 -3.67 16.11 -28.86
C ASP A 25 -4.73 15.45 -27.99
N PRO A 26 -4.67 14.14 -27.73
CA PRO A 26 -5.74 13.46 -27.03
C PRO A 26 -5.82 14.14 -25.66
N LYS A 27 -6.90 14.88 -25.41
CA LYS A 27 -7.11 15.54 -24.13
C LYS A 27 -7.46 14.44 -23.13
N TYR A 28 -6.42 13.81 -22.58
CA TYR A 28 -6.59 12.79 -21.55
C TYR A 28 -7.27 13.44 -20.35
N PRO A 29 -8.37 12.85 -19.84
CA PRO A 29 -9.09 13.41 -18.72
C PRO A 29 -8.20 13.39 -17.48
N SER A 30 -8.12 14.54 -16.80
CA SER A 30 -7.53 14.63 -15.46
C SER A 30 -8.44 14.05 -14.38
N GLU A 31 -9.73 13.86 -14.70
CA GLU A 31 -10.74 13.31 -13.81
C GLU A 31 -11.58 12.25 -14.51
N ILE A 32 -11.73 11.11 -13.86
CA ILE A 32 -12.51 9.96 -14.33
C ILE A 32 -13.48 9.56 -13.22
N THR A 33 -14.72 9.22 -13.55
CA THR A 33 -15.70 8.68 -12.61
C THR A 33 -15.95 7.20 -12.90
N VAL A 34 -15.90 6.37 -11.87
CA VAL A 34 -16.28 4.95 -11.92
C VAL A 34 -17.60 4.76 -11.19
N SER A 35 -18.57 4.13 -11.85
CA SER A 35 -19.87 3.80 -11.27
C SER A 35 -20.44 2.51 -11.87
N GLN A 36 -20.77 1.55 -11.00
CA GLN A 36 -21.43 0.31 -11.42
C GLN A 36 -22.86 0.55 -11.97
N GLN A 37 -23.47 1.70 -11.65
CA GLN A 37 -24.81 2.08 -12.11
C GLN A 37 -24.83 2.70 -13.53
N GLY A 38 -23.67 2.90 -14.15
CA GLY A 38 -23.56 3.37 -15.54
C GLY A 38 -23.65 4.89 -15.74
N ASN A 39 -23.75 5.68 -14.66
CA ASN A 39 -23.66 7.15 -14.70
C ASN A 39 -22.21 7.68 -14.52
N GLY A 40 -21.21 6.85 -14.76
CA GLY A 40 -19.78 7.20 -14.76
C GLY A 40 -19.14 6.97 -16.12
N ASN A 41 -17.86 7.30 -16.24
CA ASN A 41 -17.07 7.03 -17.45
C ASN A 41 -16.78 5.53 -17.63
N TYR A 42 -16.60 4.80 -16.53
CA TYR A 42 -16.35 3.35 -16.52
C TYR A 42 -17.19 2.65 -15.46
N LYS A 43 -17.43 1.34 -15.67
CA LYS A 43 -18.14 0.50 -14.69
C LYS A 43 -17.21 -0.16 -13.67
N THR A 44 -15.95 -0.39 -14.07
CA THR A 44 -14.95 -1.05 -13.24
C THR A 44 -13.77 -0.10 -12.96
N ILE A 45 -13.07 -0.35 -11.86
CA ILE A 45 -11.91 0.45 -11.46
C ILE A 45 -10.72 0.13 -12.36
N GLN A 46 -10.51 -1.15 -12.71
CA GLN A 46 -9.39 -1.54 -13.56
C GLN A 46 -9.49 -0.95 -14.97
N GLU A 47 -10.69 -0.87 -15.57
CA GLU A 47 -10.88 -0.21 -16.88
C GLU A 47 -10.50 1.27 -16.82
N ALA A 48 -10.90 1.98 -15.76
CA ALA A 48 -10.52 3.38 -15.56
C ALA A 48 -8.99 3.54 -15.47
N ILE A 49 -8.31 2.70 -14.68
CA ILE A 49 -6.84 2.70 -14.58
C ILE A 49 -6.19 2.43 -15.94
N ASN A 50 -6.69 1.44 -16.68
CA ASN A 50 -6.14 1.07 -17.98
C ASN A 50 -6.27 2.21 -19.00
N SER A 51 -7.32 3.03 -18.90
CA SER A 51 -7.57 4.16 -19.80
C SER A 51 -6.64 5.37 -19.61
N ILE A 52 -5.97 5.46 -18.47
CA ILE A 52 -5.02 6.56 -18.20
C ILE A 52 -3.86 6.46 -19.18
N ARG A 53 -3.23 7.58 -19.57
CA ARG A 53 -2.04 7.55 -20.41
C ARG A 53 -0.86 6.86 -19.70
N ASP A 54 -0.20 5.93 -20.38
CA ASP A 54 1.06 5.36 -19.89
C ASP A 54 2.15 6.43 -19.80
N LEU A 55 2.92 6.41 -18.71
CA LEU A 55 3.96 7.39 -18.41
C LEU A 55 3.44 8.84 -18.44
N GLY A 56 2.17 9.03 -18.04
CA GLY A 56 1.54 10.34 -17.95
C GLY A 56 2.28 11.28 -17.00
N GLU A 57 2.57 12.49 -17.46
CA GLU A 57 3.25 13.49 -16.63
C GLU A 57 2.30 14.23 -15.67
N LYS A 58 1.00 14.17 -15.94
CA LYS A 58 -0.06 14.85 -15.17
C LYS A 58 -0.76 13.88 -14.24
N GLU A 59 -1.17 14.40 -13.09
CA GLU A 59 -1.99 13.66 -12.14
C GLU A 59 -3.37 13.35 -12.75
N VAL A 60 -3.88 12.15 -12.48
CA VAL A 60 -5.24 11.74 -12.84
C VAL A 60 -5.98 11.27 -11.59
N THR A 61 -7.16 11.86 -11.36
CA THR A 61 -8.07 11.49 -10.27
C THR A 61 -9.17 10.58 -10.79
N ILE A 62 -9.29 9.40 -10.21
CA ILE A 62 -10.41 8.48 -10.43
C ILE A 62 -11.32 8.56 -9.21
N ASN A 63 -12.48 9.17 -9.38
CA ASN A 63 -13.57 9.21 -8.40
C ASN A 63 -14.39 7.92 -8.50
N ILE A 64 -14.54 7.19 -7.40
CA ILE A 64 -15.18 5.89 -7.37
C ILE A 64 -16.46 6.01 -6.53
N LYS A 65 -17.61 5.81 -7.16
CA LYS A 65 -18.91 5.84 -6.48
C LYS A 65 -19.05 4.71 -5.46
N ASN A 66 -20.03 4.85 -4.58
CA ASN A 66 -20.39 3.79 -3.64
C ASN A 66 -20.75 2.49 -4.38
N GLY A 67 -20.27 1.36 -3.86
CA GLY A 67 -20.43 0.06 -4.49
C GLY A 67 -19.43 -0.97 -3.96
N ILE A 68 -19.72 -2.24 -4.22
CA ILE A 68 -18.80 -3.34 -3.91
C ILE A 68 -18.18 -3.83 -5.22
N TYR A 69 -16.94 -3.44 -5.44
CA TYR A 69 -16.11 -3.73 -6.60
C TYR A 69 -15.35 -5.03 -6.36
N ARG A 70 -15.83 -6.14 -6.95
CA ARG A 70 -15.19 -7.45 -6.91
C ARG A 70 -14.12 -7.54 -7.99
N GLU A 71 -12.99 -6.91 -7.74
CA GLU A 71 -11.91 -6.74 -8.70
C GLU A 71 -10.55 -7.07 -8.06
N LYS A 72 -9.64 -7.61 -8.88
CA LYS A 72 -8.22 -7.67 -8.56
C LYS A 72 -7.52 -6.52 -9.28
N ILE A 73 -7.13 -5.50 -8.53
CA ILE A 73 -6.62 -4.25 -9.09
C ILE A 73 -5.10 -4.26 -9.17
N VAL A 74 -4.57 -3.79 -10.29
CA VAL A 74 -3.15 -3.52 -10.47
C VAL A 74 -3.00 -2.10 -11.03
N ILE A 75 -2.25 -1.25 -10.32
CA ILE A 75 -1.69 -0.01 -10.87
C ILE A 75 -0.23 -0.30 -11.24
N PRO A 76 0.07 -0.62 -12.51
CA PRO A 76 1.40 -1.03 -12.92
C PRO A 76 2.40 0.14 -12.84
N SER A 77 3.69 -0.18 -12.87
CA SER A 77 4.78 0.78 -12.63
C SER A 77 4.82 1.97 -13.60
N TRP A 78 4.26 1.80 -14.80
CA TRP A 78 4.17 2.84 -15.82
C TRP A 78 2.93 3.74 -15.69
N LYS A 79 2.04 3.50 -14.72
CA LYS A 79 0.89 4.38 -14.38
C LYS A 79 1.21 5.12 -13.08
N THR A 80 1.77 6.33 -13.18
CA THR A 80 2.17 7.15 -12.03
C THR A 80 1.19 8.30 -11.79
N LYS A 81 1.27 8.95 -10.63
CA LYS A 81 0.45 10.14 -10.29
C LYS A 81 -1.06 9.87 -10.39
N VAL A 82 -1.50 8.75 -9.82
CA VAL A 82 -2.92 8.34 -9.84
C VAL A 82 -3.53 8.52 -8.46
N LYS A 83 -4.68 9.19 -8.38
CA LYS A 83 -5.51 9.21 -7.18
C LYS A 83 -6.74 8.33 -7.37
N LEU A 84 -6.98 7.39 -6.48
CA LEU A 84 -8.27 6.71 -6.36
C LEU A 84 -9.01 7.27 -5.15
N ILE A 85 -10.12 7.96 -5.38
CA ILE A 85 -10.89 8.62 -4.33
C ILE A 85 -12.28 7.98 -4.30
N GLY A 86 -12.60 7.27 -3.23
CA GLY A 86 -13.94 6.74 -2.99
C GLY A 86 -14.90 7.82 -2.50
N GLU A 87 -16.18 7.63 -2.79
CA GLU A 87 -17.27 8.46 -2.28
C GLU A 87 -17.46 8.29 -0.77
N SER A 88 -17.17 7.11 -0.25
CA SER A 88 -17.17 6.82 1.19
C SER A 88 -16.29 5.63 1.51
N LYS A 89 -15.47 5.74 2.57
CA LYS A 89 -14.67 4.60 3.01
C LYS A 89 -15.51 3.40 3.43
N ASP A 90 -16.75 3.63 3.88
CA ASP A 90 -17.62 2.56 4.39
C ASP A 90 -18.48 1.92 3.28
N GLN A 91 -18.58 2.55 2.11
CA GLN A 91 -19.48 2.12 1.03
C GLN A 91 -18.80 1.94 -0.34
N THR A 92 -17.61 2.51 -0.56
CA THR A 92 -16.76 2.21 -1.71
C THR A 92 -15.77 1.11 -1.34
N ILE A 93 -16.09 -0.13 -1.67
CA ILE A 93 -15.35 -1.32 -1.22
C ILE A 93 -14.74 -2.05 -2.42
N ILE A 94 -13.41 -2.19 -2.43
CA ILE A 94 -12.69 -3.05 -3.37
C ILE A 94 -12.40 -4.38 -2.67
N THR A 95 -12.85 -5.49 -3.25
CA THR A 95 -12.70 -6.81 -2.61
C THR A 95 -12.33 -7.93 -3.57
N ASN A 96 -11.48 -8.83 -3.08
CA ASN A 96 -11.15 -10.11 -3.69
C ASN A 96 -10.97 -11.16 -2.56
N ASN A 97 -10.73 -12.42 -2.91
CA ASN A 97 -10.54 -13.52 -1.97
C ASN A 97 -9.41 -14.47 -2.38
N ASP A 98 -8.35 -13.92 -2.95
CA ASP A 98 -7.15 -14.68 -3.31
C ASP A 98 -6.28 -14.92 -2.07
N TYR A 99 -5.62 -16.08 -2.03
CA TYR A 99 -4.77 -16.51 -0.91
C TYR A 99 -3.65 -17.42 -1.39
N SER A 100 -2.58 -17.49 -0.61
CA SER A 100 -1.44 -18.36 -0.90
C SER A 100 -1.86 -19.83 -0.96
N GLY A 101 -1.52 -20.53 -2.04
CA GLY A 101 -1.91 -21.92 -2.31
C GLY A 101 -3.22 -22.09 -3.08
N LYS A 102 -4.03 -21.03 -3.26
CA LYS A 102 -5.23 -21.07 -4.12
C LYS A 102 -4.83 -21.35 -5.57
N VAL A 103 -5.56 -22.25 -6.23
CA VAL A 103 -5.35 -22.53 -7.67
C VAL A 103 -5.73 -21.31 -8.49
N VAL A 104 -4.88 -20.95 -9.46
CA VAL A 104 -5.15 -19.84 -10.37
C VAL A 104 -6.22 -20.27 -11.37
N ALA A 105 -7.39 -19.62 -11.34
CA ALA A 105 -8.55 -20.02 -12.14
C ALA A 105 -8.27 -20.07 -13.65
N ASN A 106 -7.37 -19.22 -14.14
CA ASN A 106 -7.07 -19.07 -15.57
C ASN A 106 -5.68 -19.65 -15.95
N GLY A 107 -5.21 -20.67 -15.24
CA GLY A 107 -3.96 -21.37 -15.56
C GLY A 107 -2.82 -21.00 -14.63
N LEU A 108 -2.00 -20.02 -15.03
CA LEU A 108 -0.79 -19.62 -14.30
C LEU A 108 -0.90 -18.18 -13.79
N ASP A 109 -0.29 -17.89 -12.65
CA ASP A 109 -0.14 -16.51 -12.18
C ASP A 109 0.94 -15.74 -12.98
N ALA A 110 1.18 -14.49 -12.61
CA ALA A 110 2.16 -13.62 -13.25
C ALA A 110 3.61 -14.17 -13.21
N PHE A 111 3.89 -15.20 -12.42
CA PHE A 111 5.20 -15.86 -12.31
C PHE A 111 5.21 -17.26 -12.93
N GLY A 112 4.16 -17.65 -13.64
CA GLY A 112 4.07 -18.97 -14.26
C GLY A 112 3.73 -20.09 -13.28
N LEU A 113 3.13 -19.79 -12.12
CA LEU A 113 2.77 -20.78 -11.10
C LEU A 113 1.28 -21.13 -11.15
N ALA A 114 0.95 -22.42 -11.02
CA ALA A 114 -0.44 -22.90 -11.00
C ALA A 114 -1.19 -22.58 -9.69
N LYS A 115 -0.45 -22.25 -8.62
CA LYS A 115 -0.98 -21.83 -7.32
C LYS A 115 -0.43 -20.47 -6.98
N MET A 116 -1.29 -19.63 -6.43
CA MET A 116 -0.91 -18.30 -5.96
C MET A 116 0.08 -18.42 -4.80
N SER A 117 0.93 -17.41 -4.67
CA SER A 117 1.76 -17.20 -3.49
C SER A 117 1.18 -16.05 -2.66
N THR A 118 1.76 -15.76 -1.49
CA THR A 118 1.49 -14.50 -0.77
C THR A 118 1.61 -13.30 -1.71
N TYR A 119 2.66 -13.27 -2.54
CA TYR A 119 2.96 -12.16 -3.46
C TYR A 119 1.91 -11.96 -4.56
N THR A 120 1.20 -13.02 -4.94
CA THR A 120 0.14 -12.96 -5.97
C THR A 120 -1.27 -13.01 -5.38
N SER A 121 -1.42 -12.96 -4.05
CA SER A 121 -2.72 -13.05 -3.36
C SER A 121 -3.46 -11.72 -3.16
N TYR A 122 -2.87 -10.60 -3.58
CA TYR A 122 -3.40 -9.25 -3.32
C TYR A 122 -4.82 -9.03 -3.89
N THR A 123 -5.61 -8.20 -3.20
CA THR A 123 -6.78 -7.53 -3.78
C THR A 123 -6.35 -6.34 -4.63
N VAL A 124 -5.46 -5.49 -4.11
CA VAL A 124 -4.93 -4.32 -4.80
C VAL A 124 -3.40 -4.34 -4.78
N LEU A 125 -2.77 -4.22 -5.95
CA LEU A 125 -1.33 -4.06 -6.13
C LEU A 125 -1.00 -2.68 -6.69
N ILE A 126 -0.14 -1.94 -5.99
CA ILE A 126 0.34 -0.62 -6.37
C ILE A 126 1.83 -0.69 -6.73
N GLN A 127 2.15 -0.69 -8.02
CA GLN A 127 3.53 -0.64 -8.52
C GLN A 127 3.92 0.75 -9.00
N GLY A 128 2.93 1.57 -9.41
CA GLY A 128 3.11 2.95 -9.81
C GLY A 128 3.57 3.86 -8.65
N ASN A 129 4.45 4.80 -8.96
CA ASN A 129 4.85 5.85 -8.01
C ASN A 129 3.80 6.96 -7.93
N ASP A 130 3.82 7.73 -6.83
CA ASP A 130 2.95 8.88 -6.62
C ASP A 130 1.45 8.53 -6.64
N VAL A 131 1.11 7.35 -6.10
CA VAL A 131 -0.28 6.88 -6.03
C VAL A 131 -0.90 7.26 -4.69
N THR A 132 -2.12 7.79 -4.72
CA THR A 132 -2.93 8.07 -3.52
C THR A 132 -4.21 7.25 -3.54
N LEU A 133 -4.55 6.64 -2.40
CA LEU A 133 -5.87 6.09 -2.11
C LEU A 133 -6.55 6.95 -1.04
N GLU A 134 -7.81 7.31 -1.25
CA GLU A 134 -8.55 8.13 -0.29
C GLU A 134 -10.01 7.68 -0.18
N ASN A 135 -10.57 7.71 1.03
CA ASN A 135 -12.00 7.49 1.28
C ASN A 135 -12.58 6.18 0.69
N LEU A 136 -11.84 5.07 0.77
CA LEU A 136 -12.28 3.76 0.29
C LEU A 136 -11.85 2.61 1.21
N SER A 137 -12.46 1.44 1.04
CA SER A 137 -12.07 0.21 1.72
C SER A 137 -11.42 -0.80 0.76
N ILE A 138 -10.35 -1.45 1.21
CA ILE A 138 -9.74 -2.59 0.52
C ILE A 138 -9.86 -3.82 1.41
N VAL A 139 -10.44 -4.89 0.87
CA VAL A 139 -10.78 -6.10 1.62
C VAL A 139 -10.23 -7.34 0.92
N ASN A 140 -9.42 -8.14 1.62
CA ASN A 140 -9.26 -9.54 1.27
C ASN A 140 -10.22 -10.39 2.11
N SER A 141 -11.21 -10.98 1.42
CA SER A 141 -12.32 -11.73 2.03
C SER A 141 -12.08 -13.24 2.08
N ALA A 142 -10.86 -13.72 1.85
CA ALA A 142 -10.53 -15.14 1.86
C ALA A 142 -10.70 -15.82 3.24
N GLY A 143 -10.72 -15.03 4.33
CA GLY A 143 -10.85 -15.55 5.69
C GLY A 143 -9.52 -16.07 6.26
N ARG A 144 -9.59 -17.00 7.22
CA ARG A 144 -8.41 -17.55 7.92
C ARG A 144 -7.81 -18.74 7.16
N VAL A 145 -7.31 -18.47 5.96
CA VAL A 145 -6.79 -19.47 5.01
C VAL A 145 -5.25 -19.48 4.92
N GLY A 146 -4.57 -18.85 5.87
CA GLY A 146 -3.16 -18.50 5.74
C GLY A 146 -3.00 -17.11 5.11
N GLN A 147 -1.91 -16.90 4.36
CA GLN A 147 -1.57 -15.59 3.81
C GLN A 147 -2.56 -15.14 2.73
N ALA A 148 -3.14 -13.96 2.89
CA ALA A 148 -4.11 -13.38 1.94
C ALA A 148 -4.04 -11.85 1.99
N VAL A 149 -3.35 -11.26 1.00
CA VAL A 149 -3.02 -9.83 1.00
C VAL A 149 -4.22 -9.00 0.55
N ALA A 150 -4.55 -7.94 1.29
CA ALA A 150 -5.54 -6.95 0.87
C ALA A 150 -4.88 -5.88 0.00
N LEU A 151 -3.84 -5.23 0.52
CA LEU A 151 -3.10 -4.18 -0.17
C LEU A 151 -1.61 -4.54 -0.25
N GLN A 152 -1.05 -4.55 -1.45
CA GLN A 152 0.38 -4.66 -1.72
C GLN A 152 0.89 -3.36 -2.35
N VAL A 153 1.93 -2.76 -1.77
CA VAL A 153 2.52 -1.51 -2.26
C VAL A 153 4.01 -1.70 -2.53
N GLU A 154 4.38 -1.50 -3.79
CA GLU A 154 5.74 -1.57 -4.32
C GLU A 154 6.26 -0.21 -4.82
N GLY A 155 5.35 0.66 -5.28
CA GLY A 155 5.68 2.01 -5.76
C GLY A 155 6.14 2.94 -4.63
N ASP A 156 6.94 3.94 -4.97
CA ASP A 156 7.42 4.98 -4.06
C ASP A 156 6.43 6.17 -3.96
N ARG A 157 6.53 6.92 -2.86
CA ARG A 157 5.67 8.07 -2.56
C ARG A 157 4.18 7.74 -2.54
N PHE A 158 3.84 6.58 -1.98
CA PHE A 158 2.47 6.11 -1.83
C PHE A 158 1.77 6.79 -0.64
N VAL A 159 0.50 7.14 -0.82
CA VAL A 159 -0.36 7.71 0.23
C VAL A 159 -1.67 6.94 0.35
N ALA A 160 -2.06 6.60 1.57
CA ALA A 160 -3.43 6.19 1.91
C ALA A 160 -4.00 7.12 2.98
N LYS A 161 -5.14 7.74 2.70
CA LYS A 161 -5.82 8.69 3.61
C LYS A 161 -7.24 8.23 3.87
N HIS A 162 -7.60 8.11 5.16
CA HIS A 162 -8.96 7.79 5.57
C HIS A 162 -9.51 6.51 4.89
N CYS A 163 -8.65 5.50 4.73
CA CYS A 163 -9.01 4.21 4.15
C CYS A 163 -9.23 3.15 5.24
N ASN A 164 -10.04 2.14 4.94
CA ASN A 164 -10.04 0.91 5.71
C ASN A 164 -9.32 -0.21 4.93
N ILE A 165 -8.46 -0.98 5.61
CA ILE A 165 -7.70 -2.09 5.01
C ILE A 165 -7.98 -3.34 5.86
N HIS A 166 -8.76 -4.25 5.30
CA HIS A 166 -9.28 -5.42 6.00
C HIS A 166 -8.71 -6.73 5.44
N GLY A 167 -8.27 -7.60 6.34
CA GLY A 167 -7.79 -8.93 5.99
C GLY A 167 -7.58 -9.80 7.23
N ASN A 168 -6.90 -10.93 7.06
CA ASN A 168 -6.49 -11.80 8.16
C ASN A 168 -4.97 -11.83 8.25
N GLN A 169 -4.33 -12.91 7.81
CA GLN A 169 -2.88 -12.99 7.84
C GLN A 169 -2.33 -12.30 6.59
N ASP A 170 -1.26 -11.50 6.77
CA ASP A 170 -0.57 -10.76 5.71
C ASP A 170 -1.45 -9.67 5.03
N THR A 171 -2.34 -8.98 5.78
CA THR A 171 -3.28 -7.98 5.24
C THR A 171 -2.62 -6.86 4.40
N LEU A 172 -1.58 -6.22 4.90
CA LEU A 172 -0.88 -5.10 4.27
C LEU A 172 0.58 -5.46 3.99
N TYR A 173 0.92 -5.57 2.71
CA TYR A 173 2.28 -5.83 2.26
C TYR A 173 2.97 -4.56 1.77
N ALA A 174 3.76 -3.94 2.66
CA ALA A 174 4.60 -2.78 2.37
C ALA A 174 5.94 -3.27 1.76
N ALA A 175 5.95 -3.59 0.47
CA ALA A 175 6.77 -4.67 -0.08
C ALA A 175 8.25 -4.32 -0.34
N THR A 176 8.55 -3.18 -0.95
CA THR A 176 9.88 -2.90 -1.54
C THR A 176 10.72 -1.96 -0.67
N ALA A 177 12.04 -2.18 -0.63
CA ALA A 177 12.95 -1.42 0.25
C ALA A 177 13.15 0.06 -0.15
N TYR A 178 12.86 0.41 -1.41
CA TYR A 178 12.94 1.78 -1.91
C TYR A 178 11.62 2.54 -1.76
N SER A 179 10.51 1.85 -1.45
CA SER A 179 9.20 2.47 -1.32
C SER A 179 9.08 3.21 0.00
N ARG A 180 8.64 4.47 -0.10
CA ARG A 180 8.21 5.29 1.03
C ARG A 180 6.70 5.43 0.99
N GLN A 181 6.06 5.15 2.12
CA GLN A 181 4.61 5.00 2.21
C GLN A 181 4.07 5.80 3.40
N PHE A 182 2.95 6.47 3.21
CA PHE A 182 2.28 7.25 4.25
C PHE A 182 0.82 6.85 4.38
N TYR A 183 0.45 6.36 5.55
CA TYR A 183 -0.92 5.95 5.91
C TYR A 183 -1.42 6.92 6.98
N GLN A 184 -2.49 7.65 6.70
CA GLN A 184 -3.04 8.66 7.59
C GLN A 184 -4.52 8.41 7.86
N ASP A 185 -4.90 8.46 9.14
CA ASP A 185 -6.29 8.32 9.59
C ASP A 185 -6.96 7.03 9.06
N CYS A 186 -6.17 5.97 8.88
CA CYS A 186 -6.63 4.69 8.35
C CYS A 186 -7.05 3.73 9.46
N PHE A 187 -7.94 2.80 9.12
CA PHE A 187 -8.25 1.62 9.93
C PHE A 187 -7.62 0.38 9.28
N ILE A 188 -6.81 -0.38 10.03
CA ILE A 188 -6.12 -1.57 9.52
C ILE A 188 -6.35 -2.72 10.49
N GLU A 189 -6.81 -3.87 9.99
CA GLU A 189 -7.02 -5.05 10.84
C GLU A 189 -6.48 -6.34 10.25
N GLY A 190 -6.15 -7.27 11.14
CA GLY A 190 -5.69 -8.59 10.75
C GLY A 190 -5.34 -9.49 11.92
N THR A 191 -4.84 -10.68 11.59
CA THR A 191 -4.47 -11.73 12.54
C THR A 191 -2.95 -11.76 12.72
N THR A 192 -2.26 -12.49 11.85
CA THR A 192 -0.81 -12.74 11.93
C THR A 192 -0.06 -11.90 10.90
N ASP A 193 1.00 -11.23 11.34
CA ASP A 193 1.94 -10.50 10.48
C ASP A 193 1.23 -9.52 9.53
N PHE A 194 0.11 -8.95 9.97
CA PHE A 194 -0.82 -8.31 9.04
C PHE A 194 -0.34 -6.94 8.53
N ILE A 195 0.75 -6.40 9.08
CA ILE A 195 1.54 -5.33 8.46
C ILE A 195 2.97 -5.85 8.29
N PHE A 196 3.38 -6.16 7.06
CA PHE A 196 4.68 -6.80 6.81
C PHE A 196 5.37 -6.24 5.56
N GLY A 197 6.66 -6.56 5.42
CA GLY A 197 7.46 -6.17 4.26
C GLY A 197 8.66 -5.29 4.59
N LYS A 198 9.21 -4.63 3.57
CA LYS A 198 10.51 -3.93 3.61
C LYS A 198 10.40 -2.43 3.58
N ALA A 199 9.28 -1.83 3.21
CA ALA A 199 9.20 -0.40 2.93
C ALA A 199 9.50 0.48 4.15
N THR A 200 9.84 1.75 3.87
CA THR A 200 9.79 2.81 4.88
C THR A 200 8.36 3.32 4.95
N ALA A 201 7.59 2.88 5.95
CA ALA A 201 6.17 3.19 6.05
C ALA A 201 5.85 3.93 7.35
N VAL A 202 5.17 5.07 7.24
CA VAL A 202 4.64 5.81 8.38
C VAL A 202 3.14 5.62 8.47
N PHE A 203 2.68 5.23 9.64
CA PHE A 203 1.26 5.16 10.02
C PHE A 203 1.00 6.27 11.02
N GLN A 204 0.15 7.24 10.68
CA GLN A 204 -0.14 8.39 11.52
C GLN A 204 -1.62 8.46 11.84
N ASN A 205 -1.94 8.56 13.14
CA ASN A 205 -3.32 8.62 13.63
C ASN A 205 -4.19 7.42 13.21
N CYS A 206 -3.58 6.28 12.88
CA CYS A 206 -4.31 5.10 12.46
C CYS A 206 -4.88 4.34 13.66
N THR A 207 -5.98 3.62 13.44
CA THR A 207 -6.44 2.57 14.34
C THR A 207 -6.01 1.22 13.76
N VAL A 208 -5.28 0.44 14.54
CA VAL A 208 -4.76 -0.86 14.14
C VAL A 208 -5.33 -1.94 15.05
N LYS A 209 -6.05 -2.90 14.49
CA LYS A 209 -6.87 -3.85 15.25
C LYS A 209 -6.40 -5.30 15.07
N ASN A 210 -6.02 -5.94 16.19
CA ASN A 210 -5.77 -7.38 16.22
C ASN A 210 -7.09 -8.17 16.25
N LEU A 211 -7.21 -9.18 15.37
CA LEU A 211 -8.34 -10.11 15.29
C LEU A 211 -8.03 -11.49 15.92
N SER A 212 -6.79 -11.72 16.34
CA SER A 212 -6.35 -12.95 17.00
C SER A 212 -5.15 -12.71 17.90
N ASP A 213 -4.87 -13.68 18.76
CA ASP A 213 -3.63 -13.74 19.54
C ASP A 213 -2.42 -14.00 18.64
N SER A 214 -1.81 -12.93 18.13
CA SER A 214 -0.71 -13.02 17.16
C SER A 214 0.12 -11.73 17.08
N TYR A 215 0.75 -11.46 15.94
CA TYR A 215 1.74 -10.40 15.74
C TYR A 215 1.19 -9.32 14.82
N LEU A 216 1.35 -8.07 15.24
CA LEU A 216 0.87 -6.91 14.48
C LEU A 216 1.78 -6.61 13.28
N THR A 217 3.10 -6.55 13.50
CA THR A 217 4.06 -6.33 12.41
C THR A 217 5.02 -7.50 12.17
N ALA A 218 5.44 -7.63 10.91
CA ALA A 218 6.55 -8.49 10.49
C ALA A 218 7.49 -7.74 9.52
N ALA A 219 8.30 -6.83 10.06
CA ALA A 219 9.22 -6.03 9.27
C ALA A 219 10.39 -6.87 8.74
N SER A 220 10.85 -6.52 7.54
CA SER A 220 12.00 -7.13 6.85
C SER A 220 12.95 -6.10 6.23
N THR A 221 12.91 -4.87 6.75
CA THR A 221 13.82 -3.79 6.37
C THR A 221 15.27 -4.24 6.34
N SER A 222 16.00 -3.72 5.36
CA SER A 222 17.42 -3.99 5.19
C SER A 222 18.31 -3.15 6.14
N LYS A 223 19.58 -3.54 6.23
CA LYS A 223 20.62 -2.79 6.95
C LYS A 223 20.72 -1.33 6.51
N ASN A 224 20.52 -1.07 5.22
CA ASN A 224 20.76 0.24 4.59
C ASN A 224 19.58 1.22 4.73
N GLN A 225 18.43 0.76 5.22
CA GLN A 225 17.29 1.64 5.42
C GLN A 225 17.38 2.32 6.79
N PRO A 226 17.41 3.66 6.87
CA PRO A 226 17.49 4.36 8.16
C PRO A 226 16.22 4.17 9.00
N TYR A 227 15.08 4.00 8.34
CA TYR A 227 13.78 3.81 8.97
C TYR A 227 13.08 2.56 8.39
N GLY A 228 12.09 2.04 9.11
CA GLY A 228 11.21 0.98 8.64
C GLY A 228 9.77 1.37 8.86
N PHE A 229 9.05 0.58 9.66
CA PHE A 229 7.70 0.91 10.06
C PHE A 229 7.72 1.89 11.24
N VAL A 230 6.99 2.99 11.13
CA VAL A 230 6.88 4.00 12.18
C VAL A 230 5.41 4.31 12.42
N PHE A 231 4.94 4.06 13.64
CA PHE A 231 3.58 4.36 14.08
C PHE A 231 3.61 5.63 14.94
N LEU A 232 2.87 6.65 14.54
CA LEU A 232 2.80 7.96 15.18
C LEU A 232 1.36 8.22 15.64
N ASN A 233 1.15 8.36 16.95
CA ASN A 233 -0.15 8.67 17.54
C ASN A 233 -1.26 7.66 17.16
N CYS A 234 -0.91 6.40 16.95
CA CYS A 234 -1.86 5.35 16.57
C CYS A 234 -2.56 4.76 17.81
N LYS A 235 -3.75 4.18 17.59
CA LYS A 235 -4.44 3.34 18.57
C LYS A 235 -4.27 1.88 18.20
N ILE A 236 -3.73 1.08 19.11
CA ILE A 236 -3.58 -0.36 18.94
C ILE A 236 -4.64 -1.06 19.78
N VAL A 237 -5.64 -1.62 19.09
CA VAL A 237 -6.84 -2.20 19.69
C VAL A 237 -6.99 -3.66 19.30
N ALA A 238 -7.99 -4.36 19.84
CA ALA A 238 -8.26 -5.73 19.48
C ALA A 238 -9.73 -6.09 19.57
N ASP A 239 -10.10 -7.18 18.91
CA ASP A 239 -11.34 -7.88 19.20
C ASP A 239 -11.37 -8.38 20.66
N SER A 240 -12.59 -8.49 21.20
CA SER A 240 -12.83 -8.86 22.61
C SER A 240 -12.23 -10.22 23.00
N ALA A 241 -12.14 -11.14 22.04
CA ALA A 241 -11.58 -12.47 22.21
C ALA A 241 -10.04 -12.47 22.32
N VAL A 242 -9.35 -11.44 21.82
CA VAL A 242 -7.89 -11.35 21.82
C VAL A 242 -7.38 -11.02 23.21
N LYS A 243 -6.47 -11.84 23.72
CA LYS A 243 -5.85 -11.70 25.04
C LYS A 243 -4.34 -11.50 24.95
N LYS A 244 -3.70 -11.95 23.87
CA LYS A 244 -2.25 -12.05 23.77
C LYS A 244 -1.75 -11.70 22.38
N ALA A 245 -1.37 -10.44 22.17
CA ALA A 245 -0.73 -9.99 20.94
C ALA A 245 0.62 -9.32 21.19
N TYR A 246 1.42 -9.26 20.13
CA TYR A 246 2.72 -8.63 20.09
C TYR A 246 2.72 -7.48 19.09
N LEU A 247 3.46 -6.41 19.40
CA LEU A 247 3.71 -5.28 18.51
C LEU A 247 4.38 -5.72 17.21
N GLY A 248 5.21 -6.77 17.25
CA GLY A 248 5.77 -7.39 16.05
C GLY A 248 6.82 -8.45 16.31
N ARG A 249 7.33 -9.00 15.21
CA ARG A 249 8.44 -9.97 15.16
C ARG A 249 9.31 -9.78 13.90
N PRO A 250 10.63 -10.03 13.95
CA PRO A 250 11.52 -9.73 12.84
C PRO A 250 11.44 -10.82 11.76
N TRP A 251 10.83 -10.51 10.61
CA TRP A 251 10.78 -11.45 9.49
C TRP A 251 12.17 -11.66 8.86
N ARG A 252 13.02 -10.62 8.88
CA ARG A 252 14.43 -10.66 8.44
C ARG A 252 15.35 -9.94 9.44
N PRO A 253 16.67 -10.18 9.40
CA PRO A 253 17.65 -9.36 10.12
C PRO A 253 17.48 -7.87 9.79
N TYR A 254 17.88 -6.99 10.71
CA TYR A 254 17.74 -5.54 10.56
C TYR A 254 16.30 -5.01 10.45
N ALA A 255 15.30 -5.81 10.83
CA ALA A 255 13.92 -5.38 10.96
C ALA A 255 13.82 -4.12 11.84
N LYS A 256 13.09 -3.10 11.37
CA LYS A 256 12.90 -1.83 12.08
C LYS A 256 11.43 -1.54 12.24
N THR A 257 11.00 -1.33 13.49
CA THR A 257 9.63 -0.93 13.82
C THR A 257 9.65 -0.04 15.05
N VAL A 258 8.98 1.11 14.97
CA VAL A 258 8.96 2.11 16.03
C VAL A 258 7.54 2.57 16.32
N PHE A 259 7.15 2.62 17.59
CA PHE A 259 5.87 3.18 18.03
C PHE A 259 6.10 4.44 18.87
N ILE A 260 5.49 5.56 18.50
CA ILE A 260 5.66 6.86 19.15
C ILE A 260 4.29 7.41 19.53
N ASN A 261 4.09 7.72 20.80
CA ASN A 261 2.84 8.24 21.38
C ASN A 261 1.61 7.39 21.04
N CYS A 262 1.77 6.05 20.95
CA CYS A 262 0.66 5.17 20.61
C CYS A 262 -0.11 4.72 21.87
N ASP A 263 -1.42 4.61 21.78
CA ASP A 263 -2.26 4.03 22.83
C ASP A 263 -2.36 2.52 22.64
N LEU A 264 -1.81 1.74 23.58
CA LEU A 264 -1.68 0.30 23.51
C LEU A 264 -2.75 -0.38 24.36
N GLY A 265 -3.64 -1.13 23.71
CA GLY A 265 -4.65 -1.94 24.37
C GLY A 265 -4.07 -3.05 25.26
N LYS A 266 -4.88 -3.51 26.22
CA LYS A 266 -4.47 -4.46 27.28
C LYS A 266 -4.06 -5.84 26.79
N HIS A 267 -4.36 -6.15 25.52
CA HIS A 267 -4.00 -7.40 24.86
C HIS A 267 -2.53 -7.46 24.45
N ILE A 268 -1.84 -6.30 24.40
CA ILE A 268 -0.40 -6.26 24.14
C ILE A 268 0.35 -6.76 25.36
N VAL A 269 1.13 -7.81 25.18
CA VAL A 269 1.84 -8.48 26.27
C VAL A 269 2.96 -7.60 26.86
N PRO A 270 3.37 -7.81 28.13
CA PRO A 270 4.43 -7.04 28.78
C PRO A 270 5.76 -7.05 28.01
N GLU A 271 6.12 -8.16 27.36
CA GLU A 271 7.33 -8.31 26.55
C GLU A 271 7.30 -7.41 25.30
N GLY A 272 6.11 -7.06 24.81
CA GLY A 272 5.82 -6.23 23.64
C GLY A 272 6.15 -6.89 22.30
N TRP A 273 7.27 -7.59 22.20
CA TRP A 273 7.85 -8.07 20.93
C TRP A 273 8.14 -9.57 20.99
N ASN A 274 8.31 -10.20 19.83
CA ASN A 274 8.64 -11.63 19.75
C ASN A 274 9.92 -11.87 18.90
N PRO A 275 10.88 -12.69 19.38
CA PRO A 275 12.20 -12.84 18.75
C PRO A 275 12.25 -13.72 17.48
N TRP A 276 11.13 -14.26 16.97
CA TRP A 276 11.12 -15.16 15.81
C TRP A 276 12.13 -16.31 15.95
N LYS A 277 11.95 -17.17 16.96
CA LYS A 277 12.83 -18.32 17.19
C LYS A 277 12.65 -19.41 16.12
N GLY A 278 13.71 -20.17 15.86
CA GLY A 278 13.66 -21.36 15.00
C GLY A 278 13.85 -21.12 13.50
N ASP A 279 14.14 -19.88 13.09
CA ASP A 279 14.53 -19.58 11.71
C ASP A 279 15.99 -20.01 11.47
N LYS A 280 16.17 -21.14 10.77
CA LYS A 280 17.51 -21.68 10.45
C LYS A 280 18.27 -20.85 9.43
N MET A 281 17.56 -20.09 8.58
CA MET A 281 18.19 -19.28 7.54
C MET A 281 18.68 -17.94 8.12
N PHE A 282 17.93 -17.38 9.07
CA PHE A 282 18.28 -16.15 9.77
C PHE A 282 18.13 -16.34 11.29
N PRO A 283 19.10 -17.01 11.94
CA PRO A 283 19.11 -17.12 13.39
C PRO A 283 19.38 -15.76 14.05
N ASP A 284 19.01 -15.66 15.33
CA ASP A 284 19.37 -14.57 16.25
C ASP A 284 19.08 -13.14 15.72
N LYS A 285 17.96 -12.97 15.01
CA LYS A 285 17.56 -11.69 14.39
C LYS A 285 17.45 -10.55 15.40
N GLU A 286 17.19 -10.86 16.67
CA GLU A 286 17.18 -9.90 17.77
C GLU A 286 18.49 -9.11 17.92
N GLN A 287 19.64 -9.67 17.50
CA GLN A 287 20.94 -8.98 17.59
C GLN A 287 21.06 -7.79 16.62
N THR A 288 20.27 -7.79 15.55
CA THR A 288 20.34 -6.76 14.49
C THR A 288 19.05 -5.95 14.35
N THR A 289 17.97 -6.39 14.99
CA THR A 289 16.66 -5.75 14.95
C THR A 289 16.67 -4.43 15.70
N PHE A 290 16.00 -3.42 15.16
CA PHE A 290 15.75 -2.15 15.85
C PHE A 290 14.27 -2.00 16.13
N TYR A 291 13.84 -2.46 17.30
CA TYR A 291 12.48 -2.26 17.80
C TYR A 291 12.47 -1.28 18.94
N ALA A 292 11.62 -0.25 18.81
CA ALA A 292 11.61 0.83 19.77
C ALA A 292 10.22 1.40 20.05
N GLU A 293 10.08 1.97 21.24
CA GLU A 293 8.90 2.71 21.67
C GLU A 293 9.30 4.08 22.23
N PHE A 294 8.41 5.06 22.15
CA PHE A 294 8.54 6.35 22.82
C PHE A 294 7.19 6.85 23.29
N LYS A 295 7.03 7.03 24.61
CA LYS A 295 5.83 7.63 25.23
C LYS A 295 4.50 7.00 24.78
N SER A 296 4.52 5.71 24.41
CA SER A 296 3.28 4.95 24.28
C SER A 296 2.60 4.82 25.64
N SER A 297 1.27 4.82 25.63
CA SER A 297 0.41 4.80 26.82
C SER A 297 -0.62 3.67 26.71
N GLY A 298 -1.60 3.63 27.63
CA GLY A 298 -2.62 2.59 27.67
C GLY A 298 -2.20 1.36 28.46
N PRO A 299 -3.15 0.44 28.74
CA PRO A 299 -2.93 -0.70 29.62
C PRO A 299 -1.92 -1.74 29.09
N GLY A 300 -1.61 -1.74 27.78
CA GLY A 300 -0.56 -2.58 27.18
C GLY A 300 0.83 -1.94 27.15
N ALA A 301 0.96 -0.67 27.54
CA ALA A 301 2.25 0.00 27.64
C ALA A 301 3.00 -0.49 28.89
N SER A 302 4.14 -1.14 28.67
CA SER A 302 4.99 -1.65 29.76
C SER A 302 6.48 -1.44 29.45
N PRO A 303 6.94 -0.17 29.40
CA PRO A 303 8.30 0.18 28.94
C PRO A 303 9.42 -0.42 29.81
N LYS A 304 9.12 -0.81 31.05
CA LYS A 304 10.08 -1.42 31.99
C LYS A 304 10.24 -2.94 31.84
N THR A 305 9.32 -3.60 31.13
CA THR A 305 9.30 -5.08 31.02
C THR A 305 9.45 -5.57 29.59
N ARG A 306 9.71 -4.66 28.63
CA ARG A 306 9.98 -5.05 27.24
C ARG A 306 11.23 -5.94 27.18
N LEU A 307 11.31 -6.75 26.13
CA LEU A 307 12.49 -7.56 25.88
C LEU A 307 13.76 -6.70 25.86
N SER A 308 14.85 -7.20 26.45
CA SER A 308 16.09 -6.45 26.69
C SER A 308 16.79 -5.93 25.43
N TRP A 309 16.56 -6.56 24.28
CA TRP A 309 17.11 -6.16 22.98
C TRP A 309 16.27 -5.08 22.27
N THR A 310 15.18 -4.62 22.89
CA THR A 310 14.35 -3.52 22.39
C THR A 310 14.73 -2.22 23.09
N LYS A 311 14.29 -1.08 22.55
CA LYS A 311 14.74 0.24 23.01
C LYS A 311 13.57 1.15 23.40
N GLN A 312 13.67 1.81 24.55
CA GLN A 312 12.91 3.03 24.79
C GLN A 312 13.72 4.21 24.24
N LEU A 313 13.17 4.95 23.28
CA LEU A 313 13.87 6.10 22.71
C LEU A 313 14.01 7.21 23.77
N SER A 314 15.11 7.95 23.70
CA SER A 314 15.23 9.22 24.40
C SER A 314 14.40 10.31 23.70
N GLY A 315 14.12 11.41 24.40
CA GLY A 315 13.45 12.55 23.78
C GLY A 315 14.24 13.17 22.62
N LYS A 316 15.57 13.07 22.62
CA LYS A 316 16.43 13.54 21.51
C LYS A 316 16.29 12.65 20.28
N GLU A 317 16.25 11.34 20.46
CA GLU A 317 16.04 10.38 19.37
C GLU A 317 14.62 10.49 18.81
N ALA A 318 13.61 10.57 19.67
CA ALA A 318 12.23 10.72 19.21
C ALA A 318 12.02 11.98 18.33
N LYS A 319 12.74 13.07 18.61
CA LYS A 319 12.72 14.29 17.78
C LYS A 319 13.24 14.09 16.35
N THR A 320 13.98 13.02 16.06
CA THR A 320 14.43 12.72 14.69
C THR A 320 13.34 12.03 13.86
N TYR A 321 12.32 11.43 14.50
CA TYR A 321 11.20 10.76 13.83
C TYR A 321 10.13 11.76 13.38
N THR A 322 10.50 12.63 12.44
CA THR A 322 9.56 13.52 11.74
C THR A 322 9.25 12.99 10.35
N LEU A 323 8.09 13.32 9.78
CA LEU A 323 7.75 12.93 8.40
C LEU A 323 8.83 13.35 7.41
N LYS A 324 9.39 14.56 7.57
CA LYS A 324 10.47 15.07 6.73
C LYS A 324 11.71 14.18 6.79
N ASN A 325 12.12 13.74 7.98
CA ASN A 325 13.31 12.91 8.11
C ASN A 325 13.08 11.47 7.64
N ILE A 326 11.89 10.92 7.89
CA ILE A 326 11.56 9.53 7.59
C ILE A 326 11.30 9.35 6.10
N LEU A 327 10.48 10.23 5.51
CA LEU A 327 9.96 10.10 4.16
C LEU A 327 10.62 11.07 3.17
N GLY A 328 11.40 12.05 3.63
CA GLY A 328 11.96 13.09 2.77
C GLY A 328 12.89 12.54 1.69
N GLY A 329 13.74 11.54 1.98
CA GLY A 329 14.70 11.03 1.00
C GLY A 329 15.57 12.13 0.39
N THR A 330 16.10 11.89 -0.82
CA THR A 330 16.89 12.87 -1.57
C THR A 330 16.01 13.93 -2.24
N ASP A 331 14.75 13.61 -2.53
CA ASP A 331 13.78 14.48 -3.20
C ASP A 331 12.96 15.37 -2.24
N GLN A 332 13.25 15.32 -0.94
CA GLN A 332 12.53 16.04 0.12
C GLN A 332 11.00 15.83 0.08
N TRP A 333 10.55 14.61 -0.28
CA TRP A 333 9.13 14.29 -0.39
C TRP A 333 8.36 14.63 0.89
N THR A 334 7.23 15.33 0.73
CA THR A 334 6.30 15.67 1.80
C THR A 334 4.91 15.15 1.46
N PRO A 335 4.40 14.09 2.11
CA PRO A 335 3.12 13.48 1.77
C PRO A 335 1.89 14.38 2.07
N LEU A 336 2.08 15.43 2.88
CA LEU A 336 1.05 16.37 3.29
C LEU A 336 1.02 17.67 2.47
N LYS A 337 1.96 17.89 1.52
CA LYS A 337 1.83 19.02 0.59
C LYS A 337 0.94 18.60 -0.56
N ASN A 338 -0.35 18.78 -0.36
CA ASN A 338 -1.39 18.91 -1.38
C ASN A 338 -2.64 19.38 -0.64
N ASN A 339 -2.74 20.70 -0.47
CA ASN A 339 -3.97 21.49 -0.35
C ASN A 339 -3.66 22.84 -0.99
#